data_AF-A0A953XIK8-F1
#
_entry.id   AF-A0A953XIK8-F1
#
_cell.length_a   1.000
_cell.length_b   1.000
_cell.length_c   1.000
_cell.angle_alpha   90.00
_cell.angle_beta   90.00
_cell.angle_gamma   90.00
#
_symmetry.space_group_name_H-M   'P 1'
#
loop_
_entity.id
_entity.type
_entity.pdbx_description
1 polymer ?
#
loop_
_entity_poly.entity_id
_entity_poly.type
_entity_poly.pdbx_seq_one_letter_code
_entity_poly.pdbx_strand_id
1 'polypeptide(L)'
;MVKLSRLLILFALLLAACASGPVGPDNGSFVAAETAPDATGGNATEVEHPADKPLTSTEEAEAALKINKLEVAAEGDERDKIIEELVALGPRYLAFYRSIEREEVALDMMYVIRRIEREHKIEQPAPPDNKDPDNKNPKDPDPKVGNDGPTIPEYNGKLDDFDRGEVERFMAARLEQARRLLDGGRYEQAQRIAEAAIVLLPDSRLRPEFDALVLKAKGESQSDLLIAGTLNLEPSNLQYAKPEKGAAFATPLNIRCFLKNVSTTPITLRLYEGEGKESILQLSVTYEQLDYAGNSMSQTGIVRLPIDAGESITLKPNDSYEIAVPLESLSSLDSDAPQKYALGAVKIEAALRVYGAFDGDGRALVLRPIRFPVRDLHVYPAKFKLDEAAKRPITTMRTAIKNGGAQDLFMTAHLVDVREKRNAGDLLVGKDYDDSTLSMQRARLRAMSVVFNTGKSWDIKRWREWWEENRLRQ
;
A
#
# COMPACT_ATOMS: atom_id res chain seq x y z
N MET A 1 -33.78 -25.74 33.69
CA MET A 1 -33.44 -24.48 34.40
C MET A 1 -31.92 -24.39 34.41
N VAL A 2 -31.18 -23.44 33.83
CA VAL A 2 -31.40 -22.04 33.44
C VAL A 2 -30.54 -21.79 32.18
N LYS A 3 -31.15 -21.57 31.00
CA LYS A 3 -30.50 -20.98 29.81
C LYS A 3 -31.57 -20.38 28.89
N LEU A 4 -32.29 -19.36 29.37
CA LEU A 4 -33.27 -18.64 28.55
C LEU A 4 -33.25 -17.10 28.66
N SER A 5 -32.33 -16.51 29.45
CA SER A 5 -32.30 -15.04 29.65
C SER A 5 -31.25 -14.26 28.84
N ARG A 6 -30.50 -14.90 27.93
CA ARG A 6 -29.50 -14.18 27.09
C ARG A 6 -29.86 -14.04 25.61
N LEU A 7 -30.98 -14.63 25.17
CA LEU A 7 -31.44 -14.52 23.78
C LEU A 7 -32.47 -13.38 23.56
N LEU A 8 -33.01 -12.82 24.65
CA LEU A 8 -34.11 -11.84 24.59
C LEU A 8 -33.66 -10.36 24.63
N ILE A 9 -32.39 -10.08 24.95
CA ILE A 9 -31.83 -8.71 24.93
C ILE A 9 -31.17 -8.40 23.58
N LEU A 10 -30.74 -9.41 22.81
CA LEU A 10 -30.15 -9.20 21.48
C LEU A 10 -31.21 -8.94 20.38
N PHE A 11 -32.46 -9.33 20.60
CA PHE A 11 -33.54 -9.19 19.61
C PHE A 11 -34.31 -7.86 19.71
N ALA A 12 -34.11 -7.07 20.78
CA ALA A 12 -34.79 -5.80 21.01
C ALA A 12 -34.04 -4.56 20.46
N LEU A 13 -32.81 -4.72 19.97
CA LEU A 13 -32.00 -3.62 19.41
C LEU A 13 -31.87 -3.64 17.88
N LEU A 14 -32.44 -4.64 17.19
CA LEU A 14 -32.36 -4.83 15.74
C LEU A 14 -33.65 -4.50 14.97
N LEU A 15 -34.67 -3.92 15.63
CA LEU A 15 -35.98 -3.67 15.01
C LEU A 15 -36.54 -2.24 15.16
N ALA A 16 -35.74 -1.24 15.55
CA ALA A 16 -36.18 0.15 15.59
C ALA A 16 -35.10 1.13 15.08
N ALA A 17 -34.92 1.17 13.76
CA ALA A 17 -34.68 2.40 12.99
C ALA A 17 -34.43 2.08 11.50
N CYS A 18 -35.39 1.40 10.87
CA CYS A 18 -35.69 1.61 9.45
C CYS A 18 -37.11 2.17 9.39
N ALA A 19 -37.23 3.50 9.45
CA ALA A 19 -38.44 4.21 9.04
C ALA A 19 -38.14 5.71 8.85
N SER A 20 -37.68 6.11 7.66
CA SER A 20 -38.30 7.18 6.86
C SER A 20 -37.40 7.64 5.70
N GLY A 21 -37.99 7.68 4.52
CA GLY A 21 -37.70 8.59 3.41
C GLY A 21 -38.99 8.72 2.59
N PRO A 22 -39.03 9.40 1.43
CA PRO A 22 -38.45 10.70 1.01
C PRO A 22 -39.54 11.66 0.41
N VAL A 23 -39.30 12.98 0.23
CA VAL A 23 -39.89 13.96 -0.76
C VAL A 23 -39.09 15.29 -0.57
N GLY A 24 -38.40 15.95 -1.51
CA GLY A 24 -38.78 16.60 -2.79
C GLY A 24 -38.17 18.05 -2.86
N PRO A 25 -38.24 18.81 -3.99
CA PRO A 25 -37.08 19.38 -4.69
C PRO A 25 -36.97 20.93 -4.77
N ASP A 26 -35.86 21.39 -5.39
CA ASP A 26 -35.60 22.66 -6.13
C ASP A 26 -35.87 24.03 -5.50
N ASN A 27 -34.85 24.90 -5.52
CA ASN A 27 -34.88 26.23 -6.16
C ASN A 27 -33.50 26.91 -6.10
N GLY A 28 -32.94 27.23 -7.26
CA GLY A 28 -31.72 28.02 -7.38
C GLY A 28 -31.94 29.52 -7.23
N SER A 29 -30.87 30.25 -6.98
CA SER A 29 -30.70 31.61 -7.51
C SER A 29 -29.21 31.93 -7.70
N PHE A 30 -28.91 32.37 -8.92
CA PHE A 30 -27.67 33.02 -9.37
C PHE A 30 -27.48 34.42 -8.75
N VAL A 31 -26.31 35.01 -9.06
CA VAL A 31 -25.90 36.46 -9.00
C VAL A 31 -25.05 36.80 -7.77
N ALA A 32 -23.88 37.46 -7.82
CA ALA A 32 -22.96 37.91 -8.88
C ALA A 32 -21.59 38.28 -8.25
N ALA A 33 -20.60 38.50 -9.11
CA ALA A 33 -19.21 38.85 -8.84
C ALA A 33 -18.98 40.31 -8.39
N GLU A 34 -17.77 40.52 -7.84
CA GLU A 34 -16.94 41.74 -7.79
C GLU A 34 -17.38 42.93 -6.93
N THR A 35 -16.57 43.28 -5.91
CA THR A 35 -15.76 44.53 -5.88
C THR A 35 -14.99 44.69 -4.56
N ALA A 36 -13.69 44.98 -4.66
CA ALA A 36 -12.93 45.86 -3.78
C ALA A 36 -12.63 47.14 -4.61
N PRO A 37 -12.26 48.33 -4.06
CA PRO A 37 -11.47 48.56 -2.84
C PRO A 37 -11.78 49.86 -2.02
N ASP A 38 -10.91 50.09 -1.03
CA ASP A 38 -10.48 51.35 -0.36
C ASP A 38 -11.05 51.79 1.02
N ALA A 39 -10.19 51.52 2.02
CA ALA A 39 -9.61 52.41 3.04
C ALA A 39 -10.47 53.29 3.96
N THR A 40 -10.36 53.06 5.28
CA THR A 40 -9.88 54.04 6.28
C THR A 40 -9.76 53.37 7.67
N GLY A 41 -8.72 53.73 8.43
CA GLY A 41 -8.25 52.97 9.61
C GLY A 41 -8.78 53.41 10.97
N GLY A 42 -8.37 52.63 11.99
CA GLY A 42 -8.12 53.08 13.37
C GLY A 42 -9.23 52.80 14.39
N ASN A 43 -9.19 51.65 15.06
CA ASN A 43 -8.61 51.52 16.41
C ASN A 43 -8.76 50.09 16.92
N ALA A 44 -7.64 49.51 17.34
CA ALA A 44 -7.57 48.18 17.93
C ALA A 44 -8.39 48.15 19.21
N THR A 45 -9.42 47.30 19.23
CA THR A 45 -9.98 46.78 20.47
C THR A 45 -9.32 45.43 20.66
N GLU A 46 -8.51 45.33 21.70
CA GLU A 46 -7.83 44.10 22.12
C GLU A 46 -8.90 43.03 22.39
N VAL A 47 -8.95 42.03 21.50
CA VAL A 47 -9.88 40.90 21.63
C VAL A 47 -9.26 39.96 22.65
N GLU A 48 -9.84 39.86 23.84
CA GLU A 48 -9.53 38.79 24.79
C GLU A 48 -9.70 37.44 24.07
N HIS A 49 -8.58 36.75 23.83
CA HIS A 49 -8.61 35.44 23.22
C HIS A 49 -9.15 34.41 24.23
N PRO A 50 -10.09 33.52 23.84
CA PRO A 50 -10.62 32.46 24.70
C PRO A 50 -9.59 31.36 25.04
N ALA A 51 -8.29 31.61 24.84
CA ALA A 51 -7.18 30.69 25.04
C ALA A 51 -6.65 30.63 26.49
N ASP A 52 -7.02 31.59 27.35
CA ASP A 52 -6.42 31.73 28.70
C ASP A 52 -7.29 31.23 29.86
N LYS A 53 -8.43 30.56 29.59
CA LYS A 53 -9.24 29.95 30.65
C LYS A 53 -8.74 28.53 30.98
N PRO A 54 -8.44 28.22 32.25
CA PRO A 54 -8.08 26.86 32.67
C PRO A 54 -9.25 25.90 32.40
N LEU A 55 -8.93 24.64 32.11
CA LEU A 55 -9.93 23.61 31.86
C LEU A 55 -10.81 23.41 33.10
N THR A 56 -12.10 23.16 32.87
CA THR A 56 -13.01 22.69 33.91
C THR A 56 -12.80 21.20 34.18
N SER A 57 -13.14 20.75 35.39
CA SER A 57 -13.02 19.33 35.76
C SER A 57 -13.84 18.39 34.86
N THR A 58 -14.93 18.88 34.26
CA THR A 58 -15.73 18.14 33.28
C THR A 58 -14.99 17.99 31.94
N GLU A 59 -14.35 19.05 31.46
CA GLU A 59 -13.54 19.02 30.22
C GLU A 59 -12.32 18.10 30.36
N GLU A 60 -11.64 18.10 31.52
CA GLU A 60 -10.53 17.20 31.80
C GLU A 60 -10.97 15.74 31.87
N ALA A 61 -12.13 15.45 32.49
CA ALA A 61 -12.68 14.10 32.57
C ALA A 61 -13.05 13.53 31.19
N GLU A 62 -13.61 14.35 30.30
CA GLU A 62 -13.93 13.97 28.93
C GLU A 62 -12.68 13.69 28.09
N ALA A 63 -11.64 14.52 28.24
CA ALA A 63 -10.34 14.31 27.58
C ALA A 63 -9.64 13.05 28.13
N ALA A 64 -9.64 12.84 29.44
CA ALA A 64 -9.10 11.62 30.07
C ALA A 64 -9.82 10.36 29.56
N LEU A 65 -11.14 10.42 29.36
CA LEU A 65 -11.90 9.28 28.84
C LEU A 65 -11.50 8.94 27.39
N LYS A 66 -11.23 9.94 26.55
CA LYS A 66 -10.72 9.72 25.18
C LYS A 66 -9.32 9.08 25.20
N ILE A 67 -8.47 9.47 26.14
CA ILE A 67 -7.13 8.92 26.30
C ILE A 67 -7.18 7.48 26.84
N ASN A 68 -8.08 7.18 27.77
CA ASN A 68 -8.35 5.81 28.19
C ASN A 68 -8.82 4.95 27.00
N LYS A 69 -9.68 5.49 26.12
CA LYS A 69 -10.10 4.78 24.90
C LYS A 69 -8.93 4.55 23.93
N LEU A 70 -8.01 5.51 23.83
CA LEU A 70 -6.81 5.39 23.02
C LEU A 70 -5.89 4.26 23.52
N GLU A 71 -5.79 4.09 24.83
CA GLU A 71 -4.98 3.06 25.49
C GLU A 71 -5.45 1.64 25.12
N VAL A 72 -6.77 1.41 25.08
CA VAL A 72 -7.38 0.10 24.76
C VAL A 72 -7.72 -0.09 23.28
N ALA A 73 -7.59 0.94 22.44
CA ALA A 73 -7.87 0.85 21.01
C ALA A 73 -6.79 0.05 20.28
N ALA A 74 -7.21 -0.98 19.52
CA ALA A 74 -6.33 -1.70 18.62
C ALA A 74 -5.80 -0.78 17.50
N GLU A 75 -4.60 -1.06 16.99
CA GLU A 75 -3.97 -0.27 15.92
C GLU A 75 -4.88 -0.19 14.67
N GLY A 76 -5.03 1.01 14.09
CA GLY A 76 -5.82 1.27 12.88
C GLY A 76 -6.82 2.42 13.01
N ASP A 77 -7.87 2.39 12.18
CA ASP A 77 -8.81 3.51 11.95
C ASP A 77 -9.49 4.05 13.22
N GLU A 78 -9.77 3.21 14.22
CA GLU A 78 -10.38 3.64 15.49
C GLU A 78 -9.41 4.44 16.37
N ARG A 79 -8.12 4.05 16.38
CA ARG A 79 -7.06 4.75 17.11
C ARG A 79 -6.79 6.11 16.49
N ASP A 80 -6.71 6.17 15.16
CA ASP A 80 -6.52 7.42 14.40
C ASP A 80 -7.66 8.40 14.61
N LYS A 81 -8.91 7.92 14.65
CA LYS A 81 -10.08 8.77 14.92
C LYS A 81 -10.00 9.43 16.30
N ILE A 82 -9.57 8.70 17.33
CA ILE A 82 -9.42 9.25 18.69
C ILE A 82 -8.31 10.30 18.72
N ILE A 83 -7.22 10.07 18.00
CA ILE A 83 -6.10 11.03 17.87
C ILE A 83 -6.58 12.34 17.23
N GLU A 84 -7.32 12.29 16.11
CA GLU A 84 -7.89 13.49 15.48
C GLU A 84 -8.87 14.22 16.40
N GLU A 85 -9.69 13.48 17.16
CA GLU A 85 -10.61 14.06 18.15
C GLU A 85 -9.89 14.72 19.34
N LEU A 86 -8.66 14.31 19.67
CA LEU A 86 -7.82 14.93 20.69
C LEU A 86 -7.10 16.16 20.14
N VAL A 87 -6.63 16.12 18.88
CA VAL A 87 -6.04 17.29 18.21
C VAL A 87 -7.06 18.41 18.07
N ALA A 88 -8.30 18.08 17.71
CA ALA A 88 -9.39 19.06 17.53
C ALA A 88 -9.78 19.82 18.81
N LEU A 89 -9.41 19.32 20.00
CA LEU A 89 -9.63 20.03 21.27
C LEU A 89 -8.70 21.25 21.43
N GLY A 90 -7.58 21.28 20.70
CA GLY A 90 -6.77 22.47 20.53
C GLY A 90 -5.87 22.85 21.73
N PRO A 91 -5.27 24.05 21.70
CA PRO A 91 -4.10 24.39 22.51
C PRO A 91 -4.38 24.55 24.01
N ARG A 92 -5.64 24.79 24.40
CA ARG A 92 -6.06 24.86 25.82
C ARG A 92 -5.83 23.55 26.57
N TYR A 93 -5.78 22.41 25.86
CA TYR A 93 -5.59 21.10 26.47
C TYR A 93 -4.13 20.67 26.59
N LEU A 94 -3.17 21.45 26.07
CA LEU A 94 -1.75 21.09 26.07
C LEU A 94 -1.16 20.89 27.47
N ALA A 95 -1.52 21.73 28.43
CA ALA A 95 -1.04 21.59 29.80
C ALA A 95 -1.48 20.25 30.42
N PHE A 96 -2.75 19.89 30.22
CA PHE A 96 -3.32 18.63 30.66
C PHE A 96 -2.68 17.43 29.93
N TYR A 97 -2.48 17.51 28.62
CA TYR A 97 -1.84 16.43 27.85
C TYR A 97 -0.38 16.19 28.25
N ARG A 98 0.37 17.25 28.58
CA ARG A 98 1.76 17.15 29.04
C ARG A 98 1.89 16.51 30.42
N SER A 99 0.85 16.56 31.25
CA SER A 99 0.83 15.90 32.57
C SER A 99 0.49 14.40 32.51
N ILE A 100 0.30 13.81 31.33
CA ILE A 100 -0.09 12.40 31.19
C ILE A 100 1.16 11.53 31.03
N GLU A 101 1.50 10.82 32.10
CA GLU A 101 2.67 9.95 32.19
C GLU A 101 2.28 8.47 31.99
N ARG A 102 1.69 8.14 30.83
CA ARG A 102 1.28 6.76 30.50
C ARG A 102 2.05 6.24 29.29
N GLU A 103 2.78 5.14 29.46
CA GLU A 103 3.70 4.60 28.45
C GLU A 103 2.97 4.10 27.21
N GLU A 104 1.78 3.51 27.36
CA GLU A 104 0.99 2.87 26.31
C GLU A 104 0.45 3.85 25.26
N VAL A 105 0.36 5.14 25.62
CA VAL A 105 -0.15 6.22 24.75
C VAL A 105 0.86 7.35 24.58
N ALA A 106 2.08 7.22 25.11
CA ALA A 106 3.08 8.29 25.13
C ALA A 106 3.43 8.82 23.73
N LEU A 107 3.58 7.91 22.75
CA LEU A 107 3.87 8.28 21.36
C LEU A 107 2.70 9.01 20.69
N ASP A 108 1.47 8.59 20.96
CA ASP A 108 0.26 9.21 20.40
C ASP A 108 -0.02 10.57 21.04
N MET A 109 0.18 10.68 22.36
CA MET A 109 0.05 11.97 23.06
C MET A 109 1.14 12.95 22.62
N MET A 110 2.36 12.48 22.37
CA MET A 110 3.42 13.31 21.79
C MET A 110 3.05 13.78 20.37
N TYR A 111 2.38 12.94 19.58
CA TYR A 111 1.85 13.32 18.27
C TYR A 111 0.75 14.38 18.38
N VAL A 112 -0.24 14.19 19.27
CA VAL A 112 -1.34 15.14 19.52
C VAL A 112 -0.79 16.50 19.95
N ILE A 113 0.13 16.53 20.93
CA ILE A 113 0.76 17.75 21.45
C ILE A 113 1.49 18.50 20.34
N ARG A 114 2.36 17.81 19.58
CA ARG A 114 3.14 18.44 18.50
C ARG A 114 2.28 18.95 17.36
N ARG A 115 1.16 18.28 17.08
CA ARG A 115 0.25 18.68 16.00
C ARG A 115 -0.52 19.94 16.39
N ILE A 116 -1.03 20.01 17.61
CA ILE A 116 -1.64 21.22 18.17
C ILE A 116 -0.64 22.38 18.20
N GLU A 117 0.60 22.15 18.67
CA GLU A 117 1.65 23.18 18.68
C GLU A 117 1.97 23.74 17.28
N ARG A 118 2.00 22.87 16.26
CA ARG A 118 2.25 23.25 14.87
C ARG A 118 1.08 24.03 14.25
N GLU A 119 -0.15 23.56 14.45
CA GLU A 119 -1.36 24.18 13.91
C GLU A 119 -1.61 25.56 14.54
N HIS A 120 -1.18 25.76 15.78
CA HIS A 120 -1.39 26.99 16.54
C HIS A 120 -0.12 27.86 16.73
N LYS A 121 1.02 27.51 16.10
CA LYS A 121 2.28 28.26 16.13
C LYS A 121 2.78 28.61 17.55
N ILE A 122 2.72 27.64 18.46
CA ILE A 122 3.20 27.82 19.84
C ILE A 122 4.71 27.51 19.89
N GLU A 123 5.55 28.52 20.15
CA GLU A 123 6.99 28.35 20.27
C GLU A 123 7.36 27.60 21.57
N GLN A 124 8.25 26.61 21.48
CA GLN A 124 8.74 25.87 22.65
C GLN A 124 9.73 26.74 23.45
N PRO A 125 9.70 26.70 24.80
CA PRO A 125 10.69 27.41 25.60
C PRO A 125 12.09 26.82 25.37
N ALA A 126 13.05 27.67 25.05
CA ALA A 126 14.44 27.27 24.80
C ALA A 126 15.12 26.70 26.06
N PRO A 127 16.03 25.71 25.95
CA PRO A 127 16.78 25.19 27.08
C PRO A 127 17.80 26.24 27.60
N PRO A 128 18.12 26.28 28.91
CA PRO A 128 19.01 27.27 29.48
C PRO A 128 20.49 27.01 29.14
N ASP A 129 21.22 28.07 28.79
CA ASP A 129 22.67 28.08 28.56
C ASP A 129 23.45 27.81 29.87
N ASN A 130 24.24 26.74 29.91
CA ASN A 130 25.16 26.46 31.02
C ASN A 130 26.54 27.06 30.73
N LYS A 131 26.83 28.21 31.36
CA LYS A 131 28.20 28.63 31.68
C LYS A 131 28.53 28.18 33.10
N ASP A 132 29.57 27.38 33.25
CA ASP A 132 30.18 27.06 34.54
C ASP A 132 30.95 28.29 35.07
N PRO A 133 30.89 28.60 36.38
CA PRO A 133 32.11 28.39 37.17
C PRO A 133 31.92 28.00 38.65
N ASP A 134 32.90 27.22 39.14
CA ASP A 134 33.53 27.22 40.47
C ASP A 134 32.70 27.00 41.77
N ASN A 135 32.78 25.76 42.26
CA ASN A 135 33.31 25.36 43.58
C ASN A 135 32.88 26.13 44.86
N LYS A 136 32.08 25.46 45.72
CA LYS A 136 32.39 25.17 47.15
C LYS A 136 31.19 24.52 47.86
N ASN A 137 31.39 23.32 48.40
CA ASN A 137 30.63 22.81 49.56
C ASN A 137 31.29 23.40 50.83
N PRO A 138 30.59 23.70 51.96
CA PRO A 138 30.05 22.61 52.80
C PRO A 138 28.87 22.93 53.77
N LYS A 139 28.29 21.84 54.30
CA LYS A 139 27.61 21.61 55.61
C LYS A 139 26.07 21.56 55.68
N ASP A 140 25.58 20.34 55.92
CA ASP A 140 24.33 19.99 56.64
C ASP A 140 24.35 20.48 58.11
N PRO A 141 23.17 20.70 58.74
CA PRO A 141 22.46 19.60 59.42
C PRO A 141 20.92 19.57 59.25
N ASP A 142 20.45 18.35 58.99
CA ASP A 142 19.19 17.63 59.32
C ASP A 142 18.33 18.09 60.55
N PRO A 143 17.15 17.50 60.87
CA PRO A 143 16.14 16.74 60.09
C PRO A 143 14.65 17.03 60.45
N LYS A 144 13.65 16.53 59.66
CA LYS A 144 12.61 15.54 60.08
C LYS A 144 11.25 15.60 59.36
N VAL A 145 10.70 14.37 59.23
CA VAL A 145 9.31 13.90 58.99
C VAL A 145 8.90 13.83 57.51
N GLY A 146 8.65 12.70 56.85
CA GLY A 146 8.43 11.31 57.26
C GLY A 146 7.19 10.77 56.53
N ASN A 147 7.33 9.75 55.67
CA ASN A 147 6.44 8.58 55.59
C ASN A 147 6.87 7.60 54.50
N ASP A 148 6.90 6.33 54.90
CA ASP A 148 7.26 5.15 54.14
C ASP A 148 6.19 4.75 53.11
N GLY A 149 6.64 4.60 51.86
CA GLY A 149 6.06 3.77 50.81
C GLY A 149 7.22 3.24 49.96
N PRO A 150 7.08 2.14 49.18
CA PRO A 150 8.17 1.66 48.35
C PRO A 150 8.56 2.75 47.36
N THR A 151 9.72 3.36 47.58
CA THR A 151 10.26 4.42 46.74
C THR A 151 10.47 3.82 45.36
N ILE A 152 9.73 4.34 44.38
CA ILE A 152 10.06 4.18 42.97
C ILE A 152 11.51 4.66 42.83
N PRO A 153 12.42 3.93 42.16
CA PRO A 153 13.79 4.39 42.02
C PRO A 153 13.77 5.75 41.30
N GLU A 154 14.13 6.81 42.02
CA GLU A 154 14.43 8.09 41.39
C GLU A 154 15.62 7.86 40.45
N TYR A 155 15.48 8.35 39.21
CA TYR A 155 16.55 8.28 38.23
C TYR A 155 17.66 9.25 38.64
N ASN A 156 18.58 8.75 39.44
CA ASN A 156 19.66 9.52 40.05
C ASN A 156 20.85 9.67 39.09
N GLY A 157 20.61 10.22 37.90
CA GLY A 157 21.59 10.76 36.92
C GLY A 157 23.08 10.43 37.06
N LYS A 158 23.48 9.18 37.30
CA LYS A 158 24.87 8.74 37.25
C LYS A 158 25.09 8.11 35.89
N LEU A 159 25.95 8.77 35.10
CA LEU A 159 26.30 8.43 33.72
C LEU A 159 26.98 7.05 33.54
N ASP A 160 27.22 6.30 34.62
CA ASP A 160 28.14 5.16 34.61
C ASP A 160 27.47 3.79 34.36
N ASP A 161 26.14 3.72 34.26
CA ASP A 161 25.41 2.47 33.96
C ASP A 161 24.65 2.50 32.61
N PHE A 162 25.15 3.27 31.63
CA PHE A 162 24.69 3.15 30.25
C PHE A 162 25.45 2.00 29.56
N ASP A 163 24.85 0.80 29.46
CA ASP A 163 25.46 -0.29 28.68
C ASP A 163 25.45 0.08 27.19
N ARG A 164 26.57 0.65 26.76
CA ARG A 164 26.83 1.04 25.38
C ARG A 164 26.62 -0.11 24.39
N GLY A 165 26.84 -1.36 24.82
CA GLY A 165 26.62 -2.55 24.01
C GLY A 165 25.15 -2.86 23.77
N GLU A 166 24.26 -2.62 24.73
CA GLU A 166 22.80 -2.77 24.55
C GLU A 166 22.23 -1.67 23.67
N VAL A 167 22.73 -0.44 23.84
CA VAL A 167 22.37 0.70 22.99
C VAL A 167 22.82 0.48 21.55
N GLU A 168 24.04 -0.02 21.32
CA GLU A 168 24.51 -0.36 19.97
C GLU A 168 23.68 -1.48 19.34
N ARG A 169 23.24 -2.49 20.11
CA ARG A 169 22.32 -3.54 19.63
C ARG A 169 20.94 -2.99 19.27
N PHE A 170 20.39 -2.11 20.10
CA PHE A 170 19.14 -1.43 19.81
C PHE A 170 19.24 -0.59 18.53
N MET A 171 20.33 0.17 18.38
CA MET A 171 20.61 0.97 17.20
C MET A 171 20.78 0.10 15.95
N ALA A 172 21.47 -1.05 16.05
CA ALA A 172 21.57 -2.00 14.95
C ALA A 172 20.20 -2.56 14.53
N ALA A 173 19.34 -2.89 15.48
CA ALA A 173 17.98 -3.36 15.21
C ALA A 173 17.11 -2.27 14.55
N ARG A 174 17.21 -1.01 14.99
CA ARG A 174 16.51 0.13 14.37
C ARG A 174 17.03 0.42 12.96
N LEU A 175 18.34 0.29 12.74
CA LEU A 175 18.92 0.41 11.40
C LEU A 175 18.39 -0.67 10.47
N GLU A 176 18.30 -1.92 10.93
CA GLU A 176 17.74 -3.01 10.14
C GLU A 176 16.24 -2.80 9.85
N GLN A 177 15.47 -2.34 10.84
CA GLN A 177 14.06 -1.99 10.67
C GLN A 177 13.89 -0.89 9.62
N ALA A 178 14.67 0.19 9.73
CA ALA A 178 14.65 1.29 8.77
C ALA A 178 15.04 0.81 7.36
N ARG A 179 16.01 -0.09 7.23
CA ARG A 179 16.37 -0.71 5.94
C ARG A 179 15.21 -1.51 5.35
N ARG A 180 14.56 -2.36 6.15
CA ARG A 180 13.38 -3.14 5.71
C ARG A 180 12.22 -2.24 5.26
N LEU A 181 11.99 -1.14 5.96
CA LEU A 181 10.96 -0.15 5.58
C LEU A 181 11.32 0.57 4.29
N LEU A 182 12.59 0.94 4.12
CA LEU A 182 13.10 1.55 2.90
C LEU A 182 12.96 0.59 1.71
N ASP A 183 13.32 -0.68 1.90
CA ASP A 183 13.14 -1.75 0.90
C ASP A 183 11.66 -2.04 0.59
N GLY A 184 10.78 -1.88 1.58
CA GLY A 184 9.32 -1.98 1.44
C GLY A 184 8.66 -0.74 0.84
N GLY A 185 9.43 0.30 0.50
CA GLY A 185 8.94 1.54 -0.10
C GLY A 185 8.26 2.51 0.87
N ARG A 186 8.43 2.30 2.18
CA ARG A 186 7.93 3.20 3.25
C ARG A 186 9.02 4.21 3.63
N TYR A 187 9.39 5.06 2.68
CA TYR A 187 10.55 5.96 2.78
C TYR A 187 10.45 6.94 3.95
N GLU A 188 9.29 7.57 4.17
CA GLU A 188 9.13 8.51 5.30
C GLU A 188 9.28 7.83 6.66
N GLN A 189 8.77 6.61 6.81
CA GLN A 189 8.89 5.86 8.06
C GLN A 189 10.35 5.44 8.30
N ALA A 190 11.03 4.99 7.24
CA ALA A 190 12.46 4.68 7.30
C ALA A 190 13.31 5.92 7.65
N GLN A 191 12.99 7.08 7.07
CA GLN A 191 13.62 8.36 7.38
C GLN A 191 13.44 8.72 8.85
N ARG A 192 12.20 8.70 9.35
CA ARG A 192 11.88 9.07 10.73
C ARG A 192 12.62 8.21 11.74
N ILE A 193 12.72 6.89 11.50
CA ILE A 193 13.47 5.98 12.37
C ILE A 193 14.96 6.33 12.37
N ALA A 194 15.53 6.60 11.20
CA ALA A 194 16.94 6.92 11.10
C ALA A 194 17.30 8.30 11.67
N GLU A 195 16.46 9.31 11.46
CA GLU A 195 16.61 10.64 12.08
C GLU A 195 16.46 10.57 13.60
N ALA A 196 15.46 9.83 14.11
CA ALA A 196 15.30 9.63 15.53
C ALA A 196 16.53 8.93 16.15
N ALA A 197 17.09 7.93 15.46
CA ALA A 197 18.29 7.23 15.89
C ALA A 197 19.51 8.17 15.96
N ILE A 198 19.71 9.04 14.97
CA ILE A 198 20.79 10.03 14.96
C ILE A 198 20.65 11.05 16.10
N VAL A 199 19.42 11.51 16.38
CA VAL A 199 19.15 12.46 17.46
C VAL A 199 19.37 11.83 18.83
N LEU A 200 18.95 10.57 19.01
CA LEU A 200 19.09 9.86 20.29
C LEU A 200 20.55 9.56 20.64
N LEU A 201 21.39 9.22 19.65
CA LEU A 201 22.81 8.94 19.88
C LEU A 201 23.69 9.52 18.75
N PRO A 202 24.09 10.81 18.85
CA PRO A 202 24.90 11.46 17.83
C PRO A 202 26.34 10.89 17.71
N ASP A 203 26.82 10.18 18.73
CA ASP A 203 28.18 9.61 18.79
C ASP A 203 28.22 8.09 18.51
N SER A 204 27.13 7.53 17.97
CA SER A 204 27.10 6.11 17.58
C SER A 204 28.04 5.83 16.41
N ARG A 205 28.72 4.68 16.45
CA ARG A 205 29.51 4.16 15.31
C ARG A 205 28.67 3.89 14.06
N LEU A 206 27.37 3.66 14.23
CA LEU A 206 26.42 3.38 13.15
C LEU A 206 25.86 4.66 12.51
N ARG A 207 26.24 5.85 13.02
CA ARG A 207 25.75 7.12 12.51
C ARG A 207 25.95 7.32 11.00
N PRO A 208 27.11 6.99 10.38
CA PRO A 208 27.26 7.08 8.94
C PRO A 208 26.24 6.24 8.16
N GLU A 209 25.83 5.09 8.71
CA GLU A 209 24.85 4.19 8.08
C GLU A 209 23.43 4.75 8.22
N PHE A 210 23.11 5.39 9.36
CA PHE A 210 21.86 6.12 9.52
C PHE A 210 21.83 7.37 8.65
N ASP A 211 22.89 8.16 8.57
CA ASP A 211 22.98 9.34 7.69
C ASP A 211 22.83 8.92 6.22
N ALA A 212 23.45 7.83 5.80
CA ALA A 212 23.25 7.25 4.47
C ALA A 212 21.80 6.77 4.25
N LEU A 213 21.14 6.23 5.27
CA LEU A 213 19.74 5.83 5.20
C LEU A 213 18.81 7.05 5.12
N VAL A 214 19.07 8.06 5.95
CA VAL A 214 18.37 9.34 5.90
C VAL A 214 18.56 9.96 4.53
N LEU A 215 19.76 10.01 3.96
CA LEU A 215 19.98 10.48 2.58
C LEU A 215 19.24 9.62 1.55
N LYS A 216 19.20 8.30 1.72
CA LYS A 216 18.42 7.40 0.85
C LYS A 216 16.91 7.62 0.95
N ALA A 217 16.41 8.00 2.12
CA ALA A 217 15.01 8.21 2.40
C ALA A 217 14.55 9.67 2.11
N LYS A 218 15.44 10.64 2.39
CA LYS A 218 15.37 12.07 2.09
C LYS A 218 15.65 12.40 0.65
N GLY A 219 16.21 11.46 -0.13
CA GLY A 219 16.32 11.59 -1.59
C GLY A 219 15.05 12.28 -2.02
N GLU A 220 15.23 13.55 -2.41
CA GLU A 220 14.20 14.58 -2.41
C GLU A 220 13.05 14.11 -3.31
N SER A 221 12.04 14.92 -3.55
CA SER A 221 11.07 14.70 -4.63
C SER A 221 11.73 14.72 -6.04
N GLN A 222 12.75 13.89 -6.28
CA GLN A 222 13.25 13.41 -7.57
C GLN A 222 12.35 12.30 -8.14
N SER A 223 11.25 11.99 -7.45
CA SER A 223 10.17 11.12 -7.92
C SER A 223 9.61 11.53 -9.29
N ASP A 224 9.88 12.76 -9.74
CA ASP A 224 9.48 13.29 -11.05
C ASP A 224 10.66 13.50 -12.02
N LEU A 225 11.86 12.97 -11.74
CA LEU A 225 12.97 13.04 -12.71
C LEU A 225 12.87 11.95 -13.78
N LEU A 226 12.49 10.74 -13.35
CA LEU A 226 12.25 9.60 -14.21
C LEU A 226 10.82 9.10 -14.01
N ILE A 227 10.06 9.01 -15.09
CA ILE A 227 8.72 8.42 -15.08
C ILE A 227 8.80 7.00 -15.64
N ALA A 228 8.15 6.08 -14.93
CA ALA A 228 7.82 4.77 -15.46
C ALA A 228 6.78 4.93 -16.57
N GLY A 229 7.18 4.60 -17.79
CA GLY A 229 6.29 4.52 -18.94
C GLY A 229 5.46 3.22 -18.90
N THR A 230 5.31 2.60 -20.05
CA THR A 230 4.50 1.39 -20.18
C THR A 230 5.26 0.14 -19.73
N LEU A 231 4.56 -0.74 -19.00
CA LEU A 231 4.93 -2.16 -18.88
C LEU A 231 4.26 -2.91 -20.04
N ASN A 232 5.08 -3.50 -20.91
CA ASN A 232 4.62 -4.35 -22.01
C ASN A 232 5.10 -5.77 -21.77
N LEU A 233 4.19 -6.71 -22.01
CA LEU A 233 4.38 -8.13 -21.78
C LEU A 233 4.15 -8.85 -23.11
N GLU A 234 5.19 -9.48 -23.64
CA GLU A 234 5.14 -10.16 -24.93
C GLU A 234 5.59 -11.63 -24.78
N PRO A 235 4.76 -12.62 -25.17
CA PRO A 235 3.42 -12.50 -25.76
C PRO A 235 2.32 -12.15 -24.72
N SER A 236 1.16 -11.68 -25.21
CA SER A 236 0.01 -11.31 -24.37
C SER A 236 -0.73 -12.50 -23.73
N ASN A 237 -0.47 -13.70 -24.24
CA ASN A 237 -0.91 -14.97 -23.67
C ASN A 237 0.29 -15.91 -23.63
N LEU A 238 0.54 -16.51 -22.47
CA LEU A 238 1.63 -17.47 -22.29
C LEU A 238 1.10 -18.89 -22.37
N GLN A 239 1.99 -19.81 -22.69
CA GLN A 239 1.70 -21.23 -22.65
C GLN A 239 2.88 -21.97 -22.05
N TYR A 240 2.63 -22.93 -21.16
CA TYR A 240 3.70 -23.83 -20.70
C TYR A 240 4.17 -24.74 -21.84
N ALA A 241 5.48 -24.96 -21.95
CA ALA A 241 6.07 -25.85 -22.97
C ALA A 241 5.74 -27.33 -22.69
N LYS A 242 5.60 -27.70 -21.42
CA LYS A 242 5.36 -29.07 -20.97
C LYS A 242 4.32 -29.10 -19.84
N PRO A 243 3.60 -30.22 -19.66
CA PRO A 243 2.63 -30.38 -18.57
C PRO A 243 3.29 -30.73 -17.22
N GLU A 244 4.50 -30.20 -16.97
CA GLU A 244 5.35 -30.52 -15.82
C GLU A 244 5.47 -29.31 -14.89
N LYS A 245 5.54 -29.55 -13.56
CA LYS A 245 5.63 -28.48 -12.56
C LYS A 245 6.85 -27.59 -12.82
N GLY A 246 6.67 -26.27 -12.82
CA GLY A 246 7.74 -25.32 -13.08
C GLY A 246 8.32 -25.40 -14.49
N ALA A 247 7.61 -26.01 -15.45
CA ALA A 247 8.02 -26.03 -16.84
C ALA A 247 8.24 -24.59 -17.37
N ALA A 248 9.21 -24.46 -18.26
CA ALA A 248 9.40 -23.24 -19.02
C ALA A 248 8.18 -22.93 -19.88
N PHE A 249 8.02 -21.66 -20.22
CA PHE A 249 7.08 -21.24 -21.24
C PHE A 249 7.52 -21.72 -22.62
N ALA A 250 6.56 -22.03 -23.49
CA ALA A 250 6.81 -22.38 -24.89
C ALA A 250 7.48 -21.22 -25.65
N THR A 251 7.13 -19.99 -25.28
CA THR A 251 7.82 -18.75 -25.68
C THR A 251 8.10 -17.96 -24.41
N PRO A 252 9.37 -17.59 -24.14
CA PRO A 252 9.71 -16.78 -22.96
C PRO A 252 8.90 -15.48 -22.93
N LEU A 253 8.50 -15.07 -21.73
CA LEU A 253 7.83 -13.79 -21.54
C LEU A 253 8.89 -12.68 -21.60
N ASN A 254 8.87 -11.86 -22.63
CA ASN A 254 9.68 -10.66 -22.70
C ASN A 254 8.98 -9.51 -21.96
N ILE A 255 9.61 -9.04 -20.88
CA ILE A 255 9.13 -7.93 -20.06
C ILE A 255 9.84 -6.67 -20.51
N ARG A 256 9.09 -5.77 -21.13
CA ARG A 256 9.61 -4.49 -21.64
C ARG A 256 9.10 -3.35 -20.76
N CYS A 257 10.03 -2.65 -20.16
CA CYS A 257 9.81 -1.53 -19.26
C CYS A 257 10.39 -0.27 -19.90
N PHE A 258 9.56 0.74 -20.13
CA PHE A 258 10.02 2.01 -20.69
C PHE A 258 10.26 3.03 -19.59
N LEU A 259 11.47 3.57 -19.50
CA LEU A 259 11.80 4.69 -18.64
C LEU A 259 11.87 5.96 -19.47
N LYS A 260 11.39 7.08 -18.92
CA LYS A 260 11.54 8.38 -19.55
C LYS A 260 12.17 9.38 -18.59
N ASN A 261 13.19 10.10 -19.05
CA ASN A 261 13.70 11.26 -18.34
C ASN A 261 12.80 12.48 -18.61
N VAL A 262 12.15 12.97 -17.57
CA VAL A 262 11.28 14.15 -17.61
C VAL A 262 11.88 15.35 -16.88
N SER A 263 13.09 15.18 -16.34
CA SER A 263 13.85 16.30 -15.81
C SER A 263 14.38 17.22 -16.90
N THR A 264 14.80 18.41 -16.50
CA THR A 264 15.46 19.40 -17.37
C THR A 264 16.95 19.13 -17.54
N THR A 265 17.52 18.14 -16.83
CA THR A 265 18.95 17.81 -16.86
C THR A 265 19.20 16.38 -17.35
N PRO A 266 20.39 16.08 -17.89
CA PRO A 266 20.77 14.69 -18.16
C PRO A 266 20.86 13.87 -16.87
N ILE A 267 20.49 12.59 -16.95
CA ILE A 267 20.61 11.64 -15.84
C ILE A 267 21.40 10.44 -16.33
N THR A 268 22.44 10.07 -15.59
CA THR A 268 23.22 8.86 -15.84
C THR A 268 22.82 7.78 -14.84
N LEU A 269 22.35 6.64 -15.33
CA LEU A 269 22.01 5.46 -14.53
C LEU A 269 23.13 4.43 -14.68
N ARG A 270 23.70 3.99 -13.56
CA ARG A 270 24.58 2.83 -13.51
C ARG A 270 23.73 1.58 -13.37
N LEU A 271 23.80 0.73 -14.39
CA LEU A 271 22.98 -0.47 -14.45
C LEU A 271 23.75 -1.70 -13.97
N TYR A 272 25.07 -1.73 -14.17
CA TYR A 272 25.92 -2.86 -13.80
C TYR A 272 27.35 -2.39 -13.46
N GLU A 273 27.96 -2.94 -12.41
CA GLU A 273 29.38 -2.73 -12.07
C GLU A 273 30.05 -4.02 -11.56
N GLY A 274 29.42 -5.19 -11.78
CA GLY A 274 29.86 -6.49 -11.28
C GLY A 274 28.82 -7.19 -10.41
N GLU A 275 29.12 -8.42 -10.03
CA GLU A 275 28.24 -9.28 -9.23
C GLU A 275 27.83 -8.59 -7.91
N GLY A 276 26.52 -8.53 -7.65
CA GLY A 276 25.95 -7.83 -6.48
C GLY A 276 25.82 -6.32 -6.61
N LYS A 277 26.28 -5.73 -7.73
CA LYS A 277 26.15 -4.31 -8.08
C LYS A 277 25.38 -4.15 -9.39
N GLU A 278 24.20 -4.73 -9.41
CA GLU A 278 23.35 -4.85 -10.60
C GLU A 278 22.03 -4.16 -10.31
N SER A 279 21.49 -3.48 -11.32
CA SER A 279 20.13 -2.99 -11.26
C SER A 279 19.18 -4.16 -11.39
N ILE A 280 18.14 -4.16 -10.57
CA ILE A 280 17.22 -5.29 -10.44
C ILE A 280 15.82 -4.83 -10.85
N LEU A 281 15.22 -5.55 -11.78
CA LEU A 281 13.79 -5.51 -12.02
C LEU A 281 13.12 -6.48 -11.06
N GLN A 282 12.45 -5.94 -10.04
CA GLN A 282 11.68 -6.72 -9.09
C GLN A 282 10.23 -6.85 -9.59
N LEU A 283 9.77 -8.08 -9.73
CA LEU A 283 8.39 -8.40 -10.12
C LEU A 283 7.67 -8.96 -8.89
N SER A 284 6.60 -8.30 -8.47
CA SER A 284 5.59 -8.91 -7.61
C SER A 284 4.57 -9.59 -8.51
N VAL A 285 4.50 -10.92 -8.40
CA VAL A 285 3.68 -11.75 -9.28
C VAL A 285 2.64 -12.45 -8.43
N THR A 286 1.37 -12.21 -8.75
CA THR A 286 0.24 -12.97 -8.20
C THR A 286 -0.25 -13.92 -9.29
N TYR A 287 -0.14 -15.21 -9.02
CA TYR A 287 -0.65 -16.29 -9.86
C TYR A 287 -1.94 -16.83 -9.26
N GLU A 288 -3.03 -16.72 -10.00
CA GLU A 288 -4.32 -17.30 -9.66
C GLU A 288 -4.63 -18.45 -10.62
N GLN A 289 -4.86 -19.63 -10.08
CA GLN A 289 -5.29 -20.78 -10.85
C GLN A 289 -6.81 -20.77 -11.01
N LEU A 290 -7.29 -20.86 -12.25
CA LEU A 290 -8.70 -20.83 -12.61
C LEU A 290 -9.11 -22.13 -13.30
N ASP A 291 -10.19 -22.74 -12.85
CA ASP A 291 -10.85 -23.84 -13.54
C ASP A 291 -12.34 -23.58 -13.79
N TYR A 292 -12.95 -24.36 -14.69
CA TYR A 292 -14.39 -24.25 -14.96
C TYR A 292 -15.26 -24.74 -13.80
N ALA A 293 -14.69 -25.46 -12.83
CA ALA A 293 -15.38 -25.91 -11.63
C ALA A 293 -15.53 -24.78 -10.60
N GLY A 294 -14.76 -23.68 -10.75
CA GLY A 294 -14.76 -22.54 -9.86
C GLY A 294 -13.80 -22.68 -8.67
N ASN A 295 -12.85 -23.61 -8.73
CA ASN A 295 -11.77 -23.64 -7.77
C ASN A 295 -10.79 -22.52 -8.12
N SER A 296 -10.41 -21.73 -7.11
CA SER A 296 -9.34 -20.75 -7.23
C SER A 296 -8.30 -20.98 -6.14
N MET A 297 -7.04 -21.01 -6.55
CA MET A 297 -5.90 -20.99 -5.65
C MET A 297 -5.00 -19.84 -6.10
N SER A 298 -4.75 -18.90 -5.19
CA SER A 298 -3.88 -17.75 -5.45
C SER A 298 -2.57 -17.90 -4.70
N GLN A 299 -1.46 -17.62 -5.36
CA GLN A 299 -0.14 -17.51 -4.76
C GLN A 299 0.50 -16.20 -5.19
N THR A 300 1.19 -15.55 -4.26
CA THR A 300 1.93 -14.33 -4.54
C THR A 300 3.38 -14.55 -4.16
N GLY A 301 4.28 -14.10 -5.01
CA GLY A 301 5.69 -14.03 -4.64
C GLY A 301 6.47 -13.06 -5.50
N ILE A 302 7.76 -13.02 -5.25
CA ILE A 302 8.65 -11.99 -5.78
C ILE A 302 9.72 -12.63 -6.64
N VAL A 303 9.83 -12.18 -7.88
CA VAL A 303 10.91 -12.56 -8.81
C VAL A 303 11.84 -11.36 -8.95
N ARG A 304 13.14 -11.59 -8.88
CA ARG A 304 14.16 -10.55 -9.09
C ARG A 304 14.95 -10.90 -10.32
N LEU A 305 14.93 -10.02 -11.30
CA LEU A 305 15.64 -10.21 -12.56
C LEU A 305 16.75 -9.16 -12.67
N PRO A 306 18.02 -9.56 -12.72
CA PRO A 306 19.11 -8.62 -12.98
C PRO A 306 18.95 -8.06 -14.40
N ILE A 307 19.28 -6.79 -14.56
CA ILE A 307 19.22 -6.11 -15.85
C ILE A 307 20.59 -6.23 -16.50
N ASP A 308 20.66 -7.01 -17.56
CA ASP A 308 21.82 -7.07 -18.45
C ASP A 308 21.75 -5.91 -19.45
N ALA A 309 21.95 -4.70 -18.93
CA ALA A 309 22.20 -3.52 -19.73
C ALA A 309 23.60 -3.04 -19.35
N GLY A 310 24.38 -2.61 -20.34
CA GLY A 310 25.78 -2.21 -20.14
C GLY A 310 25.99 -1.26 -18.96
N GLU A 311 27.25 -1.10 -18.53
CA GLU A 311 27.61 -0.54 -17.21
C GLU A 311 26.84 0.72 -16.81
N SER A 312 26.60 1.65 -17.75
CA SER A 312 25.75 2.81 -17.52
C SER A 312 25.02 3.28 -18.78
N ILE A 313 23.92 4.01 -18.57
CA ILE A 313 23.16 4.71 -19.60
C ILE A 313 22.99 6.17 -19.22
N THR A 314 23.06 7.09 -20.19
CA THR A 314 22.80 8.52 -19.97
C THR A 314 21.58 8.93 -20.76
N LEU A 315 20.55 9.42 -20.04
CA LEU A 315 19.28 9.87 -20.59
C LEU A 315 19.28 11.40 -20.63
N LYS A 316 19.21 12.00 -21.81
CA LYS A 316 18.99 13.45 -21.93
C LYS A 316 17.55 13.80 -21.55
N PRO A 317 17.24 15.07 -21.29
CA PRO A 317 15.87 15.52 -21.09
C PRO A 317 14.95 15.03 -22.21
N ASN A 318 13.83 14.39 -21.84
CA ASN A 318 12.85 13.73 -22.70
C ASN A 318 13.27 12.45 -23.42
N ASP A 319 14.50 11.95 -23.22
CA ASP A 319 14.90 10.65 -23.74
C ASP A 319 14.13 9.53 -23.04
N SER A 320 13.87 8.47 -23.80
CA SER A 320 13.30 7.23 -23.31
C SER A 320 14.28 6.09 -23.49
N TYR A 321 14.23 5.13 -22.56
CA TYR A 321 15.05 3.93 -22.60
C TYR A 321 14.18 2.70 -22.35
N GLU A 322 14.36 1.68 -23.18
CA GLU A 322 13.68 0.40 -23.07
C GLU A 322 14.57 -0.58 -22.33
N ILE A 323 14.07 -1.09 -21.21
CA ILE A 323 14.64 -2.24 -20.50
C ILE A 323 13.85 -3.45 -20.95
N ALA A 324 14.52 -4.44 -21.54
CA ALA A 324 13.93 -5.71 -21.93
C ALA A 324 14.57 -6.84 -21.15
N VAL A 325 13.76 -7.61 -20.42
CA VAL A 325 14.23 -8.74 -19.62
C VAL A 325 13.35 -9.95 -19.87
N PRO A 326 13.92 -11.11 -20.26
CA PRO A 326 13.15 -12.33 -20.43
C PRO A 326 12.82 -13.00 -19.09
N LEU A 327 11.64 -13.60 -19.00
CA LEU A 327 11.21 -14.49 -17.93
C LEU A 327 10.82 -15.84 -18.54
N GLU A 328 11.55 -16.90 -18.20
CA GLU A 328 11.40 -18.22 -18.83
C GLU A 328 10.36 -19.11 -18.15
N SER A 329 10.14 -18.94 -16.85
CA SER A 329 9.15 -19.72 -16.09
C SER A 329 8.71 -19.01 -14.82
N LEU A 330 7.60 -19.50 -14.23
CA LEU A 330 7.14 -19.13 -12.89
C LEU A 330 7.41 -20.25 -11.88
N SER A 331 8.47 -21.04 -12.10
CA SER A 331 8.77 -22.22 -11.28
C SER A 331 8.88 -21.95 -9.78
N SER A 332 9.25 -20.73 -9.38
CA SER A 332 9.32 -20.29 -7.99
C SER A 332 7.97 -19.97 -7.35
N LEU A 333 6.90 -19.85 -8.15
CA LEU A 333 5.55 -19.43 -7.74
C LEU A 333 4.48 -20.47 -8.07
N ASP A 334 4.87 -21.61 -8.66
CA ASP A 334 3.93 -22.66 -9.06
C ASP A 334 3.51 -23.53 -7.85
N SER A 335 2.20 -23.57 -7.61
CA SER A 335 1.55 -24.36 -6.57
C SER A 335 1.53 -25.87 -6.88
N ASP A 336 1.26 -26.71 -5.87
CA ASP A 336 1.12 -28.17 -6.01
C ASP A 336 -0.16 -28.62 -6.75
N ALA A 337 -0.92 -27.71 -7.33
CA ALA A 337 -2.18 -28.03 -7.98
C ALA A 337 -1.98 -28.59 -9.40
N PRO A 338 -2.92 -29.42 -9.91
CA PRO A 338 -2.74 -30.10 -11.19
C PRO A 338 -2.80 -29.12 -12.39
N GLN A 339 -1.63 -28.76 -12.92
CA GLN A 339 -1.43 -27.88 -14.08
C GLN A 339 -2.16 -28.32 -15.36
N LYS A 340 -2.50 -29.60 -15.49
CA LYS A 340 -3.04 -30.14 -16.74
C LYS A 340 -4.40 -29.53 -17.13
N TYR A 341 -5.13 -28.93 -16.19
CA TYR A 341 -6.54 -28.56 -16.38
C TYR A 341 -6.92 -27.16 -15.91
N ALA A 342 -5.95 -26.27 -15.66
CA ALA A 342 -6.28 -24.95 -15.14
C ALA A 342 -5.57 -23.84 -15.90
N LEU A 343 -6.30 -22.75 -16.11
CA LEU A 343 -5.77 -21.50 -16.67
C LEU A 343 -5.10 -20.72 -15.53
N GLY A 344 -3.89 -20.22 -15.74
CA GLY A 344 -3.28 -19.26 -14.83
C GLY A 344 -3.70 -17.83 -15.21
N ALA A 345 -4.14 -17.03 -14.25
CA ALA A 345 -4.22 -15.59 -14.37
C ALA A 345 -3.06 -14.98 -13.58
N VAL A 346 -2.21 -14.22 -14.25
CA VAL A 346 -0.98 -13.69 -13.70
C VAL A 346 -1.06 -12.17 -13.69
N LYS A 347 -0.96 -11.60 -12.49
CA LYS A 347 -0.86 -10.16 -12.27
C LYS A 347 0.58 -9.82 -11.92
N ILE A 348 1.20 -8.94 -12.71
CA ILE A 348 2.60 -8.53 -12.57
C ILE A 348 2.66 -7.05 -12.24
N GLU A 349 3.25 -6.74 -11.08
CA GLU A 349 3.69 -5.41 -10.71
C GLU A 349 5.21 -5.36 -10.77
N ALA A 350 5.76 -4.47 -11.58
CA ALA A 350 7.21 -4.33 -11.75
C ALA A 350 7.73 -3.08 -11.05
N ALA A 351 8.89 -3.20 -10.41
CA ALA A 351 9.62 -2.09 -9.81
C ALA A 351 11.11 -2.19 -10.19
N LEU A 352 11.64 -1.14 -10.80
CA LEU A 352 13.06 -1.04 -11.11
C LEU A 352 13.82 -0.44 -9.94
N ARG A 353 14.87 -1.14 -9.50
CA ARG A 353 15.86 -0.66 -8.56
C ARG A 353 17.18 -0.43 -9.30
N VAL A 354 17.61 0.82 -9.37
CA VAL A 354 18.87 1.19 -10.03
C VAL A 354 20.02 1.09 -9.03
N TYR A 355 21.15 0.54 -9.47
CA TYR A 355 22.36 0.41 -8.64
C TYR A 355 22.92 1.79 -8.23
N GLY A 356 23.01 2.72 -9.18
CA GLY A 356 23.42 4.10 -8.90
C GLY A 356 22.90 5.08 -9.95
N ALA A 357 22.75 6.35 -9.58
CA ALA A 357 22.30 7.39 -10.47
C ALA A 357 23.10 8.69 -10.24
N PHE A 358 23.28 9.48 -11.29
CA PHE A 358 24.02 10.75 -11.26
C PHE A 358 23.33 11.79 -12.13
N ASP A 359 23.40 13.07 -11.75
CA ASP A 359 22.96 14.18 -12.59
C ASP A 359 24.00 14.53 -13.67
N GLY A 360 23.66 15.53 -14.51
CA GLY A 360 24.54 16.04 -15.56
C GLY A 360 25.86 16.64 -15.07
N ASP A 361 25.94 17.01 -13.79
CA ASP A 361 27.15 17.54 -13.15
C ASP A 361 27.96 16.43 -12.44
N GLY A 362 27.51 15.17 -12.52
CA GLY A 362 28.16 14.02 -11.91
C GLY A 362 27.92 13.86 -10.41
N ARG A 363 26.94 14.57 -9.84
CA ARG A 363 26.55 14.41 -8.43
C ARG A 363 25.64 13.20 -8.28
N ALA A 364 25.84 12.44 -7.21
CA ALA A 364 25.05 11.25 -6.94
C ALA A 364 23.58 11.61 -6.68
N LEU A 365 22.67 10.88 -7.34
CA LEU A 365 21.23 10.94 -7.17
C LEU A 365 20.74 9.71 -6.42
N VAL A 366 19.79 9.92 -5.53
CA VAL A 366 19.10 8.85 -4.83
C VAL A 366 17.73 8.69 -5.49
N LEU A 367 17.56 7.65 -6.28
CA LEU A 367 16.29 7.32 -6.92
C LEU A 367 15.48 6.34 -6.07
N ARG A 368 14.18 6.64 -5.90
CA ARG A 368 13.23 5.66 -5.38
C ARG A 368 12.99 4.55 -6.44
N PRO A 369 12.70 3.31 -6.03
CA PRO A 369 12.19 2.28 -6.91
C PRO A 369 11.12 2.78 -7.87
N ILE A 370 11.39 2.67 -9.17
CA ILE A 370 10.54 3.17 -10.24
C ILE A 370 9.47 2.12 -10.50
N ARG A 371 8.22 2.39 -10.12
CA ARG A 371 7.09 1.45 -10.23
C ARG A 371 6.40 1.59 -11.58
N PHE A 372 6.21 0.47 -12.26
CA PHE A 372 5.49 0.42 -13.53
C PHE A 372 4.01 0.07 -13.32
N PRO A 373 3.13 0.46 -14.26
CA PRO A 373 1.73 0.06 -14.24
C PRO A 373 1.58 -1.45 -14.19
N VAL A 374 0.66 -1.93 -13.36
CA VAL A 374 0.35 -3.35 -13.22
C VAL A 374 -0.23 -3.91 -14.52
N ARG A 375 0.15 -5.14 -14.85
CA ARG A 375 -0.35 -5.85 -16.04
C ARG A 375 -0.83 -7.24 -15.70
N ASP A 376 -1.89 -7.65 -16.38
CA ASP A 376 -2.48 -8.98 -16.28
C ASP A 376 -2.22 -9.76 -17.57
N LEU A 377 -1.96 -11.05 -17.45
CA LEU A 377 -1.80 -11.98 -18.57
C LEU A 377 -2.38 -13.34 -18.20
N HIS A 378 -2.75 -14.12 -19.22
CA HIS A 378 -3.22 -15.49 -19.03
C HIS A 378 -2.14 -16.50 -19.43
N VAL A 379 -2.01 -17.58 -18.64
CA VAL A 379 -1.07 -18.69 -18.85
C VAL A 379 -1.85 -19.97 -19.11
N TYR A 380 -1.71 -20.52 -20.31
CA TYR A 380 -2.44 -21.70 -20.76
C TYR A 380 -1.66 -23.00 -20.51
N PRO A 381 -2.36 -24.12 -20.22
CA PRO A 381 -1.75 -25.44 -20.15
C PRO A 381 -1.06 -25.85 -21.46
N ALA A 382 0.02 -26.63 -21.35
CA ALA A 382 0.78 -27.12 -22.51
C ALA A 382 -0.05 -27.93 -23.52
N LYS A 383 -1.12 -28.60 -23.07
CA LYS A 383 -1.97 -29.45 -23.92
C LYS A 383 -3.06 -28.68 -24.66
N PHE A 384 -3.32 -27.43 -24.28
CA PHE A 384 -4.31 -26.60 -24.96
C PHE A 384 -3.76 -26.12 -26.31
N LYS A 385 -4.57 -26.09 -27.35
CA LYS A 385 -4.15 -25.59 -28.66
C LYS A 385 -4.32 -24.07 -28.75
N LEU A 386 -3.49 -23.33 -28.03
CA LEU A 386 -3.60 -21.87 -27.89
C LEU A 386 -3.60 -21.16 -29.25
N ASP A 387 -2.67 -21.47 -30.14
CA ASP A 387 -2.56 -20.81 -31.46
C ASP A 387 -3.79 -21.01 -32.35
N GLU A 388 -4.40 -22.20 -32.30
CA GLU A 388 -5.61 -22.51 -33.05
C GLU A 388 -6.82 -21.78 -32.44
N ALA A 389 -6.93 -21.83 -31.11
CA ALA A 389 -8.00 -21.17 -30.37
C ALA A 389 -7.97 -19.65 -30.51
N ALA A 390 -6.79 -19.02 -30.44
CA ALA A 390 -6.62 -17.58 -30.56
C ALA A 390 -6.98 -17.05 -31.95
N LYS A 391 -6.75 -17.84 -33.01
CA LYS A 391 -7.10 -17.44 -34.38
C LYS A 391 -8.59 -17.55 -34.69
N ARG A 392 -9.30 -18.49 -34.05
CA ARG A 392 -10.71 -18.82 -34.36
C ARG A 392 -11.50 -19.19 -33.10
N PRO A 393 -11.61 -18.29 -32.10
CA PRO A 393 -12.13 -18.66 -30.78
C PRO A 393 -13.58 -19.16 -30.86
N ILE A 394 -14.47 -18.53 -31.64
CA ILE A 394 -15.87 -18.98 -31.78
C ILE A 394 -15.98 -20.39 -32.38
N THR A 395 -15.12 -20.73 -33.34
CA THR A 395 -15.14 -22.06 -33.97
C THR A 395 -14.63 -23.12 -33.00
N THR A 396 -13.59 -22.79 -32.23
CA THR A 396 -13.04 -23.65 -31.19
C THR A 396 -14.04 -23.88 -30.07
N MET A 397 -14.73 -22.83 -29.60
CA MET A 397 -15.82 -22.96 -28.61
C MET A 397 -16.94 -23.88 -29.10
N ARG A 398 -17.38 -23.73 -30.36
CA ARG A 398 -18.43 -24.58 -30.94
C ARG A 398 -17.99 -26.05 -31.00
N THR A 399 -16.73 -26.29 -31.35
CA THR A 399 -16.15 -27.63 -31.41
C THR A 399 -16.04 -28.25 -30.02
N ALA A 400 -15.60 -27.46 -29.03
CA ALA A 400 -15.54 -27.86 -27.64
C ALA A 400 -16.93 -28.25 -27.10
N ILE A 401 -17.96 -27.44 -27.38
CA ILE A 401 -19.35 -27.76 -27.04
C ILE A 401 -19.79 -29.09 -27.66
N LYS A 402 -19.60 -29.25 -28.97
CA LYS A 402 -20.03 -30.46 -29.70
C LYS A 402 -19.35 -31.73 -29.17
N ASN A 403 -18.08 -31.62 -28.79
CA ASN A 403 -17.28 -32.75 -28.34
C ASN A 403 -17.33 -32.97 -26.82
N GLY A 404 -18.09 -32.17 -26.07
CA GLY A 404 -18.12 -32.27 -24.61
C GLY A 404 -16.87 -31.74 -23.89
N GLY A 405 -16.03 -30.95 -24.57
CA GLY A 405 -14.79 -30.37 -24.06
C GLY A 405 -15.02 -29.14 -23.17
N ALA A 406 -15.57 -29.33 -21.97
CA ALA A 406 -15.88 -28.25 -21.02
C ALA A 406 -14.65 -27.36 -20.69
N GLN A 407 -13.48 -27.97 -20.51
CA GLN A 407 -12.23 -27.28 -20.21
C GLN A 407 -11.78 -26.38 -21.38
N ASP A 408 -11.78 -26.92 -22.61
CA ASP A 408 -11.39 -26.17 -23.81
C ASP A 408 -12.35 -25.01 -24.08
N LEU A 409 -13.65 -25.20 -23.82
CA LEU A 409 -14.64 -24.13 -23.89
C LEU A 409 -14.30 -22.99 -22.93
N PHE A 410 -14.02 -23.31 -21.66
CA PHE A 410 -13.67 -22.33 -20.64
C PHE A 410 -12.40 -21.56 -21.00
N MET A 411 -11.32 -22.25 -21.36
CA MET A 411 -10.05 -21.60 -21.74
C MET A 411 -10.22 -20.74 -23.00
N THR A 412 -10.96 -21.21 -24.00
CA THR A 412 -11.19 -20.44 -25.24
C THR A 412 -12.02 -19.18 -24.98
N ALA A 413 -12.88 -19.16 -23.95
CA ALA A 413 -13.67 -17.99 -23.60
C ALA A 413 -12.82 -16.77 -23.22
N HIS A 414 -11.62 -16.98 -22.67
CA HIS A 414 -10.65 -15.91 -22.35
C HIS A 414 -9.98 -15.31 -23.60
N LEU A 415 -10.16 -15.92 -24.77
CA LEU A 415 -9.61 -15.46 -26.05
C LEU A 415 -10.63 -14.74 -26.93
N VAL A 416 -11.89 -14.63 -26.49
CA VAL A 416 -12.96 -14.00 -27.27
C VAL A 416 -12.78 -12.49 -27.29
N ASP A 417 -12.61 -11.94 -28.49
CA ASP A 417 -12.56 -10.48 -28.71
C ASP A 417 -13.94 -9.84 -28.48
N VAL A 418 -13.94 -8.55 -28.13
CA VAL A 418 -15.13 -7.71 -28.03
C VAL A 418 -16.05 -7.86 -29.25
N ARG A 419 -15.49 -7.93 -30.46
CA ARG A 419 -16.26 -8.04 -31.72
C ARG A 419 -17.03 -9.37 -31.85
N GLU A 420 -16.63 -10.40 -31.12
CA GLU A 420 -17.21 -11.74 -31.20
C GLU A 420 -18.09 -12.08 -29.99
N LYS A 421 -18.20 -11.18 -29.00
CA LYS A 421 -19.01 -11.39 -27.78
C LYS A 421 -20.44 -11.78 -28.09
N ARG A 422 -21.05 -11.19 -29.12
CA ARG A 422 -22.39 -11.57 -29.57
C ARG A 422 -22.48 -13.03 -29.97
N ASN A 423 -21.59 -13.47 -30.85
CA ASN A 423 -21.56 -14.86 -31.33
C ASN A 423 -21.23 -15.84 -30.19
N ALA A 424 -20.35 -15.45 -29.26
CA ALA A 424 -20.03 -16.24 -28.08
C ALA A 424 -21.25 -16.38 -27.15
N GLY A 425 -21.97 -15.30 -26.86
CA GLY A 425 -23.17 -15.34 -26.01
C GLY A 425 -24.28 -16.22 -26.59
N ASP A 426 -24.58 -16.07 -27.89
CA ASP A 426 -25.58 -16.91 -28.58
C ASP A 426 -25.20 -18.40 -28.52
N LEU A 427 -23.90 -18.71 -28.64
CA LEU A 427 -23.40 -20.08 -28.55
C LEU A 427 -23.48 -20.65 -27.13
N LEU A 428 -23.13 -19.85 -26.12
CA LEU A 428 -23.09 -20.28 -24.72
C LEU A 428 -24.48 -20.46 -24.11
N VAL A 429 -25.43 -19.60 -24.47
CA VAL A 429 -26.84 -19.68 -24.03
C VAL A 429 -27.63 -20.77 -24.77
N GLY A 430 -27.09 -21.25 -25.90
CA GLY A 430 -27.71 -22.11 -26.90
C GLY A 430 -28.77 -23.10 -26.40
N LYS A 431 -29.75 -23.39 -27.26
CA LYS A 431 -30.92 -24.23 -26.92
C LYS A 431 -30.55 -25.63 -26.40
N ASP A 432 -29.37 -26.12 -26.76
CA ASP A 432 -28.80 -27.40 -26.34
C ASP A 432 -28.19 -27.40 -24.93
N TYR A 433 -28.22 -26.26 -24.22
CA TYR A 433 -27.66 -26.13 -22.87
C TYR A 433 -28.25 -27.16 -21.90
N ASP A 434 -29.59 -27.27 -21.87
CA ASP A 434 -30.29 -28.11 -20.90
C ASP A 434 -30.05 -29.62 -21.18
N ASP A 435 -29.74 -29.97 -22.43
CA ASP A 435 -29.40 -31.33 -22.87
C ASP A 435 -27.92 -31.69 -22.66
N SER A 436 -27.08 -30.71 -22.27
CA SER A 436 -25.64 -30.92 -22.08
C SER A 436 -25.28 -31.49 -20.70
N THR A 437 -24.09 -32.07 -20.58
CA THR A 437 -23.60 -32.59 -19.29
C THR A 437 -23.45 -31.48 -18.24
N LEU A 438 -23.56 -31.83 -16.95
CA LEU A 438 -23.39 -30.87 -15.86
C LEU A 438 -22.05 -30.12 -15.92
N SER A 439 -20.97 -30.78 -16.35
CA SER A 439 -19.66 -30.13 -16.52
C SER A 439 -19.68 -29.09 -17.65
N MET A 440 -20.34 -29.40 -18.77
CA MET A 440 -20.50 -28.48 -19.89
C MET A 440 -21.38 -27.28 -19.52
N GLN A 441 -22.47 -27.52 -18.80
CA GLN A 441 -23.34 -26.46 -18.27
C GLN A 441 -22.54 -25.48 -17.39
N ARG A 442 -21.77 -26.00 -16.42
CA ARG A 442 -20.89 -25.17 -15.57
C ARG A 442 -19.86 -24.38 -16.36
N ALA A 443 -19.20 -25.02 -17.33
CA ALA A 443 -18.23 -24.36 -18.18
C ALA A 443 -18.86 -23.24 -19.03
N ARG A 444 -20.07 -23.44 -19.55
CA ARG A 444 -20.81 -22.40 -20.27
C ARG A 444 -21.14 -21.20 -19.37
N LEU A 445 -21.62 -21.44 -18.14
CA LEU A 445 -21.89 -20.36 -17.19
C LEU A 445 -20.63 -19.56 -16.83
N ARG A 446 -19.51 -20.25 -16.59
CA ARG A 446 -18.22 -19.58 -16.32
C ARG A 446 -17.70 -18.83 -17.54
N ALA A 447 -17.79 -19.41 -18.73
CA ALA A 447 -17.42 -18.74 -19.98
C ALA A 447 -18.25 -17.47 -20.20
N MET A 448 -19.55 -17.46 -19.87
CA MET A 448 -20.37 -16.24 -19.92
C MET A 448 -19.82 -15.15 -18.99
N SER A 449 -19.48 -15.50 -17.74
CA SER A 449 -18.89 -14.56 -16.78
C SER A 449 -17.61 -13.92 -17.33
N VAL A 450 -16.76 -14.72 -17.98
CA VAL A 450 -15.48 -14.30 -18.58
C VAL A 450 -15.71 -13.39 -19.78
N VAL A 451 -16.47 -13.84 -20.79
CA VAL A 451 -16.69 -13.10 -22.05
C VAL A 451 -17.32 -11.72 -21.79
N PHE A 452 -18.24 -11.64 -20.83
CA PHE A 452 -18.93 -10.40 -20.51
C PHE A 452 -18.33 -9.62 -19.35
N ASN A 453 -17.23 -10.11 -18.75
CA ASN A 453 -16.51 -9.49 -17.64
C ASN A 453 -17.44 -9.03 -16.50
N THR A 454 -18.44 -9.85 -16.17
CA THR A 454 -19.50 -9.41 -15.24
C THR A 454 -19.17 -9.68 -13.78
N GLY A 455 -18.16 -10.52 -13.47
CA GLY A 455 -17.84 -10.98 -12.12
C GLY A 455 -18.99 -11.72 -11.40
N LYS A 456 -20.14 -11.91 -12.06
CA LYS A 456 -21.38 -12.38 -11.47
C LYS A 456 -21.52 -13.89 -11.64
N SER A 457 -21.88 -14.56 -10.54
CA SER A 457 -22.34 -15.95 -10.52
C SER A 457 -23.84 -16.01 -10.77
N TRP A 458 -24.23 -16.09 -12.04
CA TRP A 458 -25.64 -16.26 -12.42
C TRP A 458 -25.94 -17.70 -12.82
N ASP A 459 -27.17 -18.13 -12.52
CA ASP A 459 -27.73 -19.34 -13.11
C ASP A 459 -28.10 -19.11 -14.58
N ILE A 460 -28.45 -20.19 -15.28
CA ILE A 460 -28.78 -20.12 -16.71
C ILE A 460 -30.03 -19.28 -16.99
N LYS A 461 -31.00 -19.24 -16.06
CA LYS A 461 -32.24 -18.49 -16.24
C LYS A 461 -31.94 -16.98 -16.29
N ARG A 462 -31.18 -16.48 -15.31
CA ARG A 462 -30.73 -15.09 -15.26
C ARG A 462 -29.85 -14.73 -16.45
N TRP A 463 -28.97 -15.65 -16.88
CA TRP A 463 -28.17 -15.42 -18.09
C TRP A 463 -29.02 -15.31 -19.34
N ARG A 464 -30.06 -16.15 -19.51
CA ARG A 464 -31.00 -16.06 -20.63
C ARG A 464 -31.75 -14.73 -20.64
N GLU A 465 -32.31 -14.33 -19.50
CA GLU A 465 -33.01 -13.05 -19.34
C GLU A 465 -32.10 -11.87 -19.68
N TRP A 466 -30.90 -11.82 -19.07
CA TRP A 466 -29.93 -10.77 -19.35
C TRP A 466 -29.47 -10.77 -20.82
N TRP A 467 -29.31 -11.96 -21.42
CA TRP A 467 -28.89 -12.08 -22.82
C TRP A 467 -29.93 -11.52 -23.78
N GLU A 468 -31.20 -11.85 -23.59
CA GLU A 468 -32.29 -11.30 -24.42
C GLU A 468 -32.34 -9.76 -24.36
N GLU A 469 -32.12 -9.17 -23.19
CA GLU A 469 -32.11 -7.72 -23.00
C GLU A 469 -30.88 -7.03 -23.60
N ASN A 470 -29.73 -7.69 -23.62
CA ASN A 470 -28.44 -7.07 -23.93
C ASN A 470 -27.83 -7.50 -25.26
N ARG A 471 -28.31 -8.57 -25.91
CA ARG A 471 -27.69 -9.12 -27.14
C ARG A 471 -27.56 -8.11 -28.27
N LEU A 472 -28.51 -7.19 -28.41
CA LEU A 472 -28.47 -6.18 -29.47
C LEU A 472 -27.53 -5.00 -29.17
N ARG A 473 -27.05 -4.89 -27.93
CA ARG A 473 -26.13 -3.85 -27.46
C ARG A 473 -24.67 -4.30 -27.45
N GLN A 474 -24.42 -5.60 -27.61
CA GLN A 474 -23.10 -6.23 -27.74
C GLN A 474 -22.73 -6.33 -29.22
#